data_AF-V9QFP4-F1
#
_entry.id   AF-V9QFP4-F1
#
_cell.length_a   1.000
_cell.length_b   1.000
_cell.length_c   1.000
_cell.angle_alpha   90.00
_cell.angle_beta   90.00
_cell.angle_gamma   90.00
#
_symmetry.space_group_name_H-M   'P 1'
#
loop_
_entity.id
_entity.type
_entity.pdbx_description
1 polymer ?
#
loop_
_entity_poly.entity_id
_entity_poly.type
_entity_poly.pdbx_seq_one_letter_code
_entity_poly.pdbx_strand_id
1 'polypeptide(L)'
;MAPPPADDDEDEPEVSRESVARDRRRDRDRVAAEARQTMTRRSWYMKTTAADAFQAAVDDIHHSTRVPKHEVVAALLEAAVAQADRVQRKLGRSHASHQ
;
A
#
# COMPACT_ATOMS: atom_id res chain seq x y z
N MET A 1 7.72 27.36 -60.07
CA MET A 1 7.69 27.36 -58.59
C MET A 1 7.20 26.00 -58.15
N ALA A 2 8.02 25.23 -57.43
CA ALA A 2 7.61 23.94 -56.86
C ALA A 2 6.93 24.19 -55.50
N PRO A 3 5.85 23.47 -55.15
CA PRO A 3 5.25 23.56 -53.82
C PRO A 3 6.19 22.91 -52.76
N PRO A 4 6.23 23.44 -51.53
CA PRO A 4 7.03 22.86 -50.44
C PRO A 4 6.49 21.49 -50.01
N PRO A 5 7.34 20.61 -49.44
CA PRO A 5 6.91 19.31 -48.91
C PRO A 5 5.92 19.51 -47.77
N ALA A 6 4.95 18.59 -47.66
CA ALA A 6 4.02 18.54 -46.55
C ALA A 6 4.80 18.22 -45.27
N ASP A 7 4.74 19.13 -44.30
CA ASP A 7 5.18 18.86 -42.95
C ASP A 7 4.28 17.74 -42.39
N ASP A 8 4.88 16.55 -42.23
CA ASP A 8 4.45 15.51 -41.28
C ASP A 8 4.66 16.10 -39.87
N ASP A 9 3.81 17.05 -39.47
CA ASP A 9 3.74 17.51 -38.09
C ASP A 9 2.98 16.45 -37.29
N GLU A 10 3.78 15.50 -36.81
CA GLU A 10 3.67 14.78 -35.55
C GLU A 10 2.41 15.15 -34.73
N ASP A 11 1.52 14.17 -34.54
CA ASP A 11 0.44 14.22 -33.54
C ASP A 11 1.04 14.46 -32.13
N GLU A 12 1.38 15.70 -31.81
CA GLU A 12 1.69 16.12 -30.45
C GLU A 12 0.41 15.90 -29.63
N PRO A 13 0.43 15.03 -28.60
CA PRO A 13 -0.78 14.70 -27.87
C PRO A 13 -1.31 15.96 -27.21
N GLU A 14 -2.48 16.45 -27.65
CA GLU A 14 -3.13 17.61 -27.06
C GLU A 14 -3.27 17.40 -25.55
N VAL A 15 -2.50 18.18 -24.79
CA VAL A 15 -2.48 18.12 -23.33
C VAL A 15 -3.75 18.79 -22.80
N SER A 16 -4.86 18.06 -22.89
CA SER A 16 -6.14 18.54 -22.41
C SER A 16 -6.12 18.75 -20.90
N ARG A 17 -6.90 19.72 -20.40
CA ARG A 17 -7.04 19.95 -18.94
C ARG A 17 -7.52 18.71 -18.20
N GLU A 18 -8.31 17.86 -18.87
CA GLU A 18 -8.78 16.60 -18.33
C GLU A 18 -7.64 15.58 -18.20
N SER A 19 -6.78 15.46 -19.22
CA SER A 19 -5.59 14.59 -19.20
C SER A 19 -4.67 14.97 -18.03
N VAL A 20 -4.40 16.26 -17.85
CA VAL A 20 -3.60 16.77 -16.72
C VAL A 20 -4.24 16.47 -15.37
N ALA A 21 -5.57 16.61 -15.25
CA ALA A 21 -6.28 16.29 -14.01
C ALA A 21 -6.24 14.79 -13.68
N ARG A 22 -6.32 13.94 -14.71
CA ARG A 22 -6.24 12.48 -14.60
C ARG A 22 -4.84 12.04 -14.15
N ASP A 23 -3.80 12.60 -14.74
CA ASP A 23 -2.41 12.30 -14.37
C ASP A 23 -2.08 12.76 -12.96
N ARG A 24 -2.50 13.97 -12.57
CA ARG A 24 -2.37 14.45 -11.18
C ARG A 24 -3.10 13.57 -10.17
N ARG A 25 -4.21 12.92 -10.55
CA ARG A 25 -4.89 11.95 -9.68
C ARG A 25 -4.06 10.67 -9.57
N ARG A 26 -3.60 10.12 -10.70
CA ARG A 26 -2.75 8.92 -10.74
C ARG A 26 -1.45 9.09 -9.95
N ASP A 27 -0.80 10.23 -10.08
CA ASP A 27 0.43 10.53 -9.34
C ASP A 27 0.18 10.59 -7.83
N ARG A 28 -0.92 11.22 -7.39
CA ARG A 28 -1.30 11.22 -5.96
C ARG A 28 -1.58 9.83 -5.44
N ASP A 29 -2.29 9.01 -6.21
CA ASP A 29 -2.61 7.64 -5.84
C ASP A 29 -1.33 6.78 -5.76
N ARG A 30 -0.38 6.98 -6.68
CA ARG A 30 0.94 6.32 -6.65
C ARG A 30 1.73 6.73 -5.41
N VAL A 31 1.87 8.03 -5.15
CA VAL A 31 2.60 8.55 -3.98
C VAL A 31 1.96 8.03 -2.67
N ALA A 32 0.64 7.97 -2.60
CA ALA A 32 -0.07 7.39 -1.45
C ALA A 32 0.19 5.87 -1.31
N ALA A 33 0.22 5.13 -2.42
CA ALA A 33 0.54 3.71 -2.42
C ALA A 33 1.99 3.42 -2.01
N GLU A 34 2.93 4.25 -2.44
CA GLU A 34 4.34 4.19 -2.02
C GLU A 34 4.48 4.48 -0.53
N ALA A 35 3.86 5.55 -0.03
CA ALA A 35 3.86 5.89 1.39
C ALA A 35 3.31 4.76 2.28
N ARG A 36 2.30 4.02 1.80
CA ARG A 36 1.73 2.83 2.48
C ARG A 36 2.69 1.64 2.54
N GLN A 37 3.62 1.55 1.58
CA GLN A 37 4.63 0.49 1.52
C GLN A 37 5.92 0.86 2.25
N THR A 38 6.19 2.16 2.41
CA THR A 38 7.37 2.66 3.13
C THR A 38 7.39 2.21 4.58
N MET A 39 8.53 1.68 4.99
CA MET A 39 8.87 1.38 6.38
C MET A 39 9.44 2.65 7.03
N THR A 40 8.82 3.16 8.09
CA THR A 40 9.33 4.33 8.83
C THR A 40 10.10 3.90 10.08
N ARG A 41 10.74 4.84 10.81
CA ARG A 41 11.36 4.56 12.12
C ARG A 41 10.39 3.96 13.16
N ARG A 42 9.08 4.17 13.02
CA ARG A 42 8.04 3.55 13.88
C ARG A 42 7.65 2.14 13.43
N SER A 43 8.10 1.69 12.26
CA SER A 43 7.68 0.43 11.64
C SER A 43 8.89 -0.29 11.03
N TRP A 44 9.88 -0.62 11.87
CA TRP A 44 11.10 -1.33 11.45
C TRP A 44 10.85 -2.79 11.03
N TYR A 45 9.74 -3.39 11.48
CA TYR A 45 9.45 -4.81 11.29
C TYR A 45 8.22 -5.10 10.44
N MET A 46 7.45 -4.08 10.03
CA MET A 46 6.21 -4.27 9.27
C MET A 46 5.82 -3.03 8.48
N LYS A 47 5.05 -3.21 7.38
CA LYS A 47 4.53 -2.12 6.56
C LYS A 47 3.68 -1.16 7.39
N THR A 48 3.72 0.13 7.09
CA THR A 48 2.93 1.16 7.79
C THR A 48 1.45 0.80 7.85
N THR A 49 0.86 0.32 6.75
CA THR A 49 -0.54 -0.10 6.72
C THR A 49 -0.87 -1.27 7.65
N ALA A 50 0.06 -2.19 7.86
CA ALA A 50 -0.14 -3.31 8.79
C ALA A 50 -0.07 -2.83 10.25
N ALA A 51 0.84 -1.89 10.55
CA ALA A 51 0.93 -1.27 11.86
C ALA A 51 -0.33 -0.47 12.20
N ASP A 52 -0.84 0.33 11.25
CA ASP A 52 -2.07 1.11 11.43
C ASP A 52 -3.29 0.21 11.63
N ALA A 53 -3.41 -0.87 10.85
CA ALA A 53 -4.48 -1.83 11.01
C ALA A 53 -4.42 -2.56 12.37
N PHE A 54 -3.22 -2.93 12.83
CA PHE A 54 -3.04 -3.53 14.15
C PHE A 54 -3.42 -2.55 15.27
N GLN A 55 -2.99 -1.30 15.17
CA GLN A 55 -3.34 -0.25 16.13
C GLN A 55 -4.86 -0.02 16.19
N ALA A 56 -5.54 0.05 15.05
CA ALA A 56 -6.99 0.20 14.99
C ALA A 56 -7.71 -0.97 15.69
N ALA A 57 -7.29 -2.21 15.42
CA ALA A 57 -7.87 -3.38 16.08
C ALA A 57 -7.67 -3.37 17.60
N VAL A 58 -6.49 -2.94 18.08
CA VAL A 58 -6.22 -2.77 19.52
C VAL A 58 -7.15 -1.73 20.13
N ASP A 59 -7.34 -0.60 19.46
CA ASP A 59 -8.18 0.49 19.93
C ASP A 59 -9.66 0.07 19.97
N ASP A 60 -10.16 -0.61 18.95
CA ASP A 60 -11.54 -1.13 18.90
C ASP A 60 -11.84 -2.12 20.04
N ILE A 61 -10.94 -3.07 20.28
CA ILE A 61 -11.09 -4.05 21.36
C ILE A 61 -11.02 -3.34 22.72
N HIS A 62 -10.05 -2.45 22.91
CA HIS A 62 -9.93 -1.67 24.14
C HIS A 62 -11.21 -0.85 24.41
N HIS A 63 -11.75 -0.18 23.40
CA HIS A 63 -12.93 0.67 23.57
C HIS A 63 -14.20 -0.13 23.85
N SER A 64 -14.35 -1.30 23.22
CA SER A 64 -15.51 -2.18 23.41
C SER A 64 -15.48 -2.96 24.73
N THR A 65 -14.30 -3.42 25.17
CA THR A 65 -14.15 -4.28 26.36
C THR A 65 -13.66 -3.55 27.61
N ARG A 66 -13.05 -2.37 27.45
CA ARG A 66 -12.33 -1.61 28.48
C ARG A 66 -11.11 -2.32 29.09
N VAL A 67 -10.65 -3.42 28.49
CA VAL A 67 -9.39 -4.09 28.84
C VAL A 67 -8.20 -3.19 28.49
N PRO A 68 -7.16 -3.07 29.33
CA PRO A 68 -5.98 -2.26 29.02
C PRO A 68 -5.31 -2.63 27.68
N LYS A 69 -4.85 -1.63 26.92
CA LYS A 69 -4.27 -1.84 25.57
C LYS A 69 -3.11 -2.85 25.55
N HIS A 70 -2.27 -2.88 26.58
CA HIS A 70 -1.14 -3.80 26.63
C HIS A 70 -1.58 -5.27 26.76
N GLU A 71 -2.66 -5.55 27.49
CA GLU A 71 -3.26 -6.88 27.58
C GLU A 71 -3.89 -7.29 26.25
N VAL A 72 -4.59 -6.36 25.58
CA VAL A 72 -5.13 -6.59 24.22
C VAL A 72 -4.00 -6.93 23.24
N VAL A 73 -2.90 -6.19 23.26
CA VAL A 73 -1.73 -6.44 22.42
C VAL A 73 -1.14 -7.82 22.71
N ALA A 74 -0.97 -8.20 23.99
CA ALA A 74 -0.47 -9.52 24.36
C ALA A 74 -1.37 -10.63 23.81
N ALA A 75 -2.68 -10.54 24.03
CA ALA A 75 -3.64 -11.53 23.54
C ALA A 75 -3.64 -11.66 22.00
N LEU A 76 -3.55 -10.54 21.28
CA LEU A 76 -3.47 -10.56 19.81
C LEU A 76 -2.17 -11.18 19.30
N LEU A 77 -1.04 -10.93 19.97
CA LEU A 77 0.25 -11.53 19.61
C LEU A 77 0.26 -13.03 19.90
N GLU A 78 -0.29 -13.47 21.03
CA GLU A 78 -0.45 -14.89 21.36
C GLU A 78 -1.31 -15.61 20.31
N ALA A 79 -2.44 -15.01 19.92
CA ALA A 79 -3.28 -15.54 18.85
C ALA A 79 -2.54 -15.60 17.50
N ALA A 80 -1.70 -14.61 17.19
CA ALA A 80 -0.90 -14.60 15.97
C ALA A 80 0.18 -15.70 15.97
N VAL A 81 0.84 -15.93 17.10
CA VAL A 81 1.82 -17.02 17.26
C VAL A 81 1.16 -18.38 17.04
N ALA A 82 -0.06 -18.59 17.53
CA ALA A 82 -0.81 -19.83 17.28
C ALA A 82 -1.10 -20.08 15.78
N GLN A 83 -0.98 -19.05 14.93
CA GLN A 83 -1.13 -19.16 13.47
C GLN A 83 0.22 -19.29 12.72
N ALA A 84 1.36 -19.40 13.42
CA ALA A 84 2.69 -19.38 12.82
C ALA A 84 2.86 -20.42 11.69
N ASP A 85 2.45 -21.68 11.91
CA ASP A 85 2.55 -22.73 10.90
C ASP A 85 1.74 -22.43 9.63
N ARG A 86 0.56 -21.81 9.80
CA ARG A 86 -0.29 -21.39 8.68
C ARG A 86 0.39 -20.27 7.89
N VAL A 87 1.00 -19.31 8.58
CA VAL A 87 1.77 -18.23 7.96
C VAL A 87 2.96 -18.78 7.20
N GLN A 88 3.74 -19.69 7.80
CA GLN A 88 4.87 -20.35 7.15
C GLN A 88 4.45 -21.05 5.87
N ARG A 89 3.36 -21.84 5.89
CA ARG A 89 2.82 -22.49 4.68
C ARG A 89 2.41 -21.49 3.59
N LYS A 90 1.80 -20.36 3.97
CA LYS A 90 1.40 -19.31 3.02
C LYS A 90 2.62 -18.68 2.35
N LEU A 91 3.62 -18.30 3.14
CA LEU A 91 4.84 -17.68 2.63
C LEU A 91 5.67 -18.65 1.79
N GLY A 92 5.80 -19.91 2.21
CA GLY A 92 6.50 -20.95 1.45
C GLY A 92 5.86 -21.22 0.08
N ARG A 93 4.53 -21.22 -0.02
CA ARG A 93 3.82 -21.34 -1.30
C ARG A 93 4.00 -20.11 -2.19
N SER A 94 3.95 -18.91 -1.62
CA SER A 94 4.12 -17.67 -2.39
C SER A 94 5.53 -17.49 -2.95
N HIS A 95 6.56 -18.03 -2.26
CA HIS A 95 7.94 -17.97 -2.74
C HIS A 95 8.23 -18.95 -3.88
N ALA A 96 7.54 -20.09 -3.93
CA ALA A 96 7.68 -21.09 -4.98
C ALA A 96 7.07 -20.64 -6.33
N SER A 97 6.12 -19.72 -6.32
CA SER A 97 5.47 -19.18 -7.53
C SER A 97 6.17 -17.95 -8.14
N HIS A 98 7.33 -17.55 -7.61
CA HIS A 98 8.19 -16.47 -8.13
C HIS A 98 9.56 -16.99 -8.62
N GLN A 99 9.78 -18.31 -8.66
CA GLN A 99 10.83 -18.97 -9.44
C GLN A 99 10.24 -19.56 -10.71
#